data_AF-A0A843Z3N4-F1
#
_entry.id   AF-A0A843Z3N4-F1
#
_cell.length_a   1.000
_cell.length_b   1.000
_cell.length_c   1.000
_cell.angle_alpha   90.00
_cell.angle_beta   90.00
_cell.angle_gamma   90.00
#
_symmetry.space_group_name_H-M   'P 1'
#
loop_
_entity.id
_entity.type
_entity.pdbx_description
1 polymer ?
#
loop_
_entity_poly.entity_id
_entity_poly.type
_entity_poly.pdbx_seq_one_letter_code
_entity_poly.pdbx_strand_id
1 'polypeptide(L)'
;MVHYDETTPHLHYAFVPVVFDVKKSRYKVSAKEVLTRHDLQTFHEDLDQHLKKVLPFYEQGILNHKTLPFENVAEIKKYNDQFNALKNALADVEDNIRAKQALLTITNQALREVDLAEKQIDAFKQDLSKNLFGKTVLKPDDLDRFKNVLATMKKATLQSQHETRELKQTLGQVKAQLADVQADYQNLKETHQALQKRQREQRQLDYAMRDMLKNDYGIDKLSLTDVEARYVLYKLDHEELTKNKKKAQSWLKTLTTARADPDTKIAPTRLDRGIEQVKALINRIIELTRDIFKGPSL
;
A
#
# COMPACT_ATOMS: atom_id res chain seq x y z
N MET A 1 21.36 9.10 -15.42
CA MET A 1 20.77 8.36 -16.55
C MET A 1 19.27 8.36 -16.37
N VAL A 2 18.50 8.81 -17.36
CA VAL A 2 17.03 8.74 -17.33
C VAL A 2 16.60 7.51 -18.09
N HIS A 3 15.80 6.64 -17.48
CA HIS A 3 15.28 5.42 -18.10
C HIS A 3 13.84 5.69 -18.53
N TYR A 4 13.53 5.38 -19.78
CA TYR A 4 12.18 5.44 -20.35
C TYR A 4 11.71 4.07 -20.87
N ASP A 5 12.59 3.07 -20.82
CA ASP A 5 12.44 1.69 -21.27
C ASP A 5 11.92 0.75 -20.17
N GLU A 6 11.69 1.27 -18.96
CA GLU A 6 11.08 0.56 -17.84
C GLU A 6 9.64 1.04 -17.57
N THR A 7 8.90 0.33 -16.71
CA THR A 7 7.46 0.56 -16.45
C THR A 7 7.14 1.98 -15.98
N THR A 8 8.06 2.65 -15.28
CA THR A 8 7.89 4.02 -14.83
C THR A 8 9.17 4.80 -15.15
N PRO A 9 9.06 5.95 -15.84
CA PRO A 9 10.23 6.78 -16.09
C PRO A 9 10.92 7.18 -14.79
N HIS A 10 12.22 6.93 -14.68
CA HIS A 10 12.99 7.26 -13.47
C HIS A 10 14.41 7.71 -13.80
N LEU A 11 15.05 8.37 -12.84
CA LEU A 11 16.38 8.96 -12.97
C LEU A 11 17.33 8.32 -11.97
N HIS A 12 18.37 7.66 -12.47
CA HIS A 12 19.56 7.35 -11.69
C HIS A 12 20.47 8.58 -11.66
N TYR A 13 20.55 9.23 -10.50
CA TYR A 13 21.45 10.34 -10.26
C TYR A 13 22.60 9.89 -9.36
N ALA A 14 23.83 9.99 -9.87
CA ALA A 14 25.05 9.75 -9.12
C ALA A 14 25.89 11.01 -9.15
N PHE A 15 26.52 11.34 -8.03
CA PHE A 15 27.43 12.48 -7.92
C PHE A 15 28.66 12.08 -7.11
N VAL A 16 29.77 12.76 -7.37
CA VAL A 16 31.02 12.56 -6.62
C VAL A 16 31.03 13.53 -5.45
N PRO A 17 31.05 13.07 -4.19
CA PRO A 17 30.99 13.95 -3.02
C PRO A 17 32.34 14.61 -2.76
N VAL A 18 32.58 15.74 -3.44
CA VAL A 18 33.81 16.53 -3.32
C VAL A 18 33.67 17.62 -2.26
N VAL A 19 34.64 17.72 -1.37
CA VAL A 19 34.74 18.76 -0.33
C VAL A 19 36.16 19.32 -0.27
N PHE A 20 36.32 20.59 0.09
CA PHE A 20 37.63 21.22 0.24
C PHE A 20 38.25 20.91 1.61
N ASP A 21 39.45 20.33 1.63
CA ASP A 21 40.24 20.10 2.86
C ASP A 21 41.11 21.33 3.14
N VAL A 22 40.66 22.17 4.07
CA VAL A 22 41.35 23.40 4.47
C VAL A 22 42.76 23.11 5.02
N LYS A 23 42.95 22.00 5.73
CA LYS A 23 44.25 21.67 6.36
C LYS A 23 45.32 21.29 5.32
N LYS A 24 44.88 20.71 4.21
CA LYS A 24 45.76 20.26 3.12
C LYS A 24 45.66 21.14 1.88
N SER A 25 44.89 22.24 1.95
CA SER A 25 44.62 23.18 0.86
C SER A 25 44.30 22.50 -0.47
N ARG A 26 43.49 21.43 -0.44
CA ARG A 26 43.14 20.63 -1.63
C ARG A 26 41.74 20.04 -1.55
N TYR A 27 41.13 19.75 -2.68
CA TYR A 27 39.88 19.00 -2.72
C TYR A 27 40.09 17.51 -2.40
N LYS A 28 39.12 16.91 -1.73
CA LYS A 28 39.06 15.46 -1.46
C LYS A 28 37.65 14.94 -1.74
N VAL A 29 37.55 13.64 -1.97
CA VAL A 29 36.27 12.94 -2.04
C VAL A 29 35.93 12.42 -0.65
N SER A 30 34.85 12.89 -0.06
CA SER A 30 34.40 12.49 1.28
C SER A 30 32.87 12.51 1.37
N ALA A 31 32.23 11.37 1.12
CA ALA A 31 30.79 11.21 1.29
C ALA A 31 30.34 11.56 2.72
N LYS A 32 31.16 11.23 3.72
CA LYS A 32 30.87 11.51 5.14
C LYS A 32 30.73 13.01 5.44
N GLU A 33 31.49 13.86 4.75
CA GLU A 33 31.45 15.31 4.95
C GLU A 33 30.39 16.00 4.07
N VAL A 34 30.05 15.41 2.93
CA VAL A 34 29.06 15.96 1.98
C VAL A 34 27.64 15.47 2.24
N LEU A 35 27.48 14.24 2.74
CA LEU A 35 26.20 13.61 3.07
C LEU A 35 26.13 13.39 4.58
N THR A 36 25.53 14.33 5.29
CA THR A 36 25.34 14.23 6.74
C THR A 36 24.09 13.41 7.06
N ARG A 37 24.00 12.96 8.33
CA ARG A 37 22.79 12.31 8.83
C ARG A 37 21.57 13.23 8.75
N HIS A 38 21.77 14.55 8.89
CA HIS A 38 20.72 15.54 8.74
C HIS A 38 20.19 15.53 7.31
N ASP A 39 21.08 15.59 6.32
CA ASP A 39 20.71 15.58 4.90
C ASP A 39 19.89 14.32 4.56
N LEU A 40 20.31 13.14 5.01
CA LEU A 40 19.56 11.90 4.79
C LEU A 40 18.17 11.90 5.46
N GLN A 41 18.02 12.56 6.61
CA GLN A 41 16.75 12.63 7.32
C GLN A 41 15.76 13.61 6.68
N THR A 42 16.25 14.71 6.12
CA THR A 42 15.40 15.76 5.55
C THR A 42 15.27 15.68 4.03
N PHE A 43 16.12 14.89 3.36
CA PHE A 43 16.21 14.83 1.90
C PHE A 43 14.85 14.72 1.21
N HIS A 44 13.99 13.79 1.65
CA HIS A 44 12.68 13.60 1.02
C HIS A 44 11.77 14.82 1.16
N GLU A 45 11.79 15.51 2.30
CA GLU A 45 10.97 16.69 2.57
C GLU A 45 11.55 17.93 1.86
N ASP A 46 12.88 18.09 1.89
CA ASP A 46 13.58 19.18 1.22
C ASP A 46 13.44 19.08 -0.31
N LEU A 47 13.57 17.87 -0.87
CA LEU A 47 13.36 17.61 -2.29
C LEU A 47 11.91 17.85 -2.69
N ASP A 48 10.94 17.39 -1.90
CA ASP A 48 9.52 17.61 -2.16
C ASP A 48 9.16 19.10 -2.21
N GLN A 49 9.64 19.88 -1.24
CA GLN A 49 9.44 21.33 -1.20
C GLN A 49 10.11 22.02 -2.39
N HIS A 50 11.33 21.60 -2.73
CA HIS A 50 12.05 22.14 -3.89
C HIS A 50 11.26 21.87 -5.17
N LEU A 51 10.88 20.62 -5.45
CA LEU A 51 10.14 20.24 -6.66
C LEU A 51 8.79 20.97 -6.77
N LYS A 52 8.04 21.14 -5.68
CA LYS A 52 6.80 21.93 -5.67
C LYS A 52 7.03 23.40 -6.08
N LYS A 53 8.20 23.95 -5.77
CA LYS A 53 8.57 25.32 -6.13
C LYS A 53 8.97 25.43 -7.60
N VAL A 54 9.75 24.47 -8.13
CA VAL A 54 10.29 24.55 -9.49
C VAL A 54 9.40 23.93 -10.56
N LEU A 55 8.52 22.99 -10.20
CA LEU A 55 7.67 22.25 -11.13
C LEU A 55 6.19 22.51 -10.82
N PRO A 56 5.49 23.38 -11.58
CA PRO A 56 4.09 23.74 -11.34
C PRO A 56 3.10 22.57 -11.42
N PHE A 57 3.46 21.51 -12.15
CA PHE A 57 2.64 20.30 -12.35
C PHE A 57 2.93 19.20 -11.31
N TYR A 58 3.83 19.45 -10.36
CA TYR A 58 4.22 18.46 -9.35
C TYR A 58 3.21 18.43 -8.19
N GLU A 59 2.21 17.55 -8.30
CA GLU A 59 1.13 17.42 -7.31
C GLU A 59 1.37 16.32 -6.27
N GLN A 60 1.98 15.20 -6.68
CA GLN A 60 2.19 14.03 -5.82
C GLN A 60 3.57 14.11 -5.17
N GLY A 61 3.59 14.35 -3.86
CA GLY A 61 4.84 14.53 -3.13
C GLY A 61 5.76 13.30 -3.09
N ILE A 62 7.04 13.51 -2.76
CA ILE A 62 8.11 12.48 -2.84
C ILE A 62 7.73 11.23 -2.02
N LEU A 63 7.19 11.42 -0.82
CA LEU A 63 6.69 10.34 0.03
C LEU A 63 5.18 10.18 -0.17
N ASN A 64 4.80 9.30 -1.10
CA ASN A 64 3.40 9.03 -1.45
C ASN A 64 2.81 7.79 -0.76
N HIS A 65 3.56 7.15 0.13
CA HIS A 65 3.17 5.95 0.89
C HIS A 65 2.75 4.74 0.05
N LYS A 66 2.96 4.76 -1.28
CA LYS A 66 2.59 3.66 -2.19
C LYS A 66 3.47 2.42 -2.05
N THR A 67 4.68 2.59 -1.51
CA THR A 67 5.65 1.51 -1.29
C THR A 67 5.55 0.92 0.09
N LEU A 68 4.78 1.52 1.00
CA LEU A 68 4.49 0.92 2.30
C LEU A 68 3.54 -0.27 2.08
N PRO A 69 3.74 -1.39 2.79
CA PRO A 69 4.65 -1.61 3.93
C PRO A 69 6.01 -2.23 3.59
N PHE A 70 6.37 -2.31 2.31
CA PHE A 70 7.51 -3.09 1.83
C PHE A 70 8.85 -2.36 2.00
N GLU A 71 9.90 -3.09 2.39
CA GLU A 71 11.22 -2.51 2.64
C GLU A 71 12.04 -2.32 1.36
N ASN A 72 11.74 -3.11 0.32
CA ASN A 72 12.51 -3.14 -0.91
C ASN A 72 11.64 -3.45 -2.14
N VAL A 73 12.19 -3.14 -3.32
CA VAL A 73 11.50 -3.32 -4.62
C VAL A 73 11.21 -4.80 -4.92
N ALA A 74 12.04 -5.73 -4.43
CA ALA A 74 11.82 -7.16 -4.66
C ALA A 74 10.56 -7.68 -3.96
N GLU A 75 10.30 -7.22 -2.73
CA GLU A 75 9.06 -7.52 -2.00
C GLU A 75 7.83 -6.92 -2.68
N ILE A 76 7.93 -5.66 -3.12
CA ILE A 76 6.85 -5.00 -3.89
C ILE A 76 6.56 -5.83 -5.13
N LYS A 77 7.59 -6.20 -5.89
CA LYS A 77 7.45 -6.98 -7.12
C LYS A 77 6.81 -8.34 -6.84
N LYS A 78 7.31 -9.09 -5.85
CA LYS A 78 6.76 -10.40 -5.48
C LYS A 78 5.27 -10.31 -5.12
N TYR A 79 4.88 -9.32 -4.32
CA TYR A 79 3.49 -9.16 -3.91
C TYR A 79 2.61 -8.73 -5.09
N ASN A 80 3.10 -7.83 -5.93
CA ASN A 80 2.40 -7.37 -7.12
C ASN A 80 2.25 -8.49 -8.16
N ASP A 81 3.26 -9.34 -8.32
CA ASP A 81 3.23 -10.52 -9.19
C ASP A 81 2.19 -11.53 -8.70
N GLN A 82 2.13 -11.79 -7.39
CA GLN A 82 1.10 -12.64 -6.78
C GLN A 82 -0.31 -12.08 -6.96
N PHE A 83 -0.49 -10.78 -6.72
CA PHE A 83 -1.76 -10.09 -6.92
C PHE A 83 -2.20 -10.14 -8.39
N ASN A 84 -1.29 -9.86 -9.32
CA ASN A 84 -1.60 -9.90 -10.75
C ASN A 84 -1.87 -11.32 -11.25
N ALA A 85 -1.16 -12.33 -10.74
CA ALA A 85 -1.42 -13.74 -11.07
C ALA A 85 -2.82 -14.17 -10.62
N LEU A 86 -3.20 -13.83 -9.37
CA LEU A 86 -4.54 -14.10 -8.85
C LEU A 86 -5.62 -13.35 -9.64
N LYS A 87 -5.39 -12.08 -9.97
CA LYS A 87 -6.31 -11.25 -10.75
C LYS A 87 -6.52 -11.81 -12.16
N ASN A 88 -5.46 -12.23 -12.83
CA ASN A 88 -5.54 -12.83 -14.17
C ASN A 88 -6.24 -14.18 -14.12
N ALA A 89 -5.90 -15.04 -13.15
CA ALA A 89 -6.60 -16.31 -12.95
C ALA A 89 -8.10 -16.12 -12.68
N LEU A 90 -8.49 -15.07 -11.94
CA LEU A 90 -9.89 -14.73 -11.73
C LEU A 90 -10.58 -14.33 -13.04
N ALA A 91 -9.96 -13.48 -13.85
CA ALA A 91 -10.53 -13.05 -15.14
C ALA A 91 -10.75 -14.25 -16.08
N ASP A 92 -9.76 -15.14 -16.19
CA ASP A 92 -9.85 -16.36 -17.01
C ASP A 92 -10.98 -17.29 -16.53
N VAL A 93 -11.13 -17.46 -15.21
CA VAL A 93 -12.21 -18.26 -14.63
C VAL A 93 -13.57 -17.61 -14.86
N GLU A 94 -13.68 -16.28 -14.74
CA GLU A 94 -14.93 -15.55 -14.99
C GLU A 94 -15.37 -15.62 -16.46
N ASP A 95 -14.44 -15.53 -17.41
CA ASP A 95 -14.73 -15.67 -18.84
C ASP A 95 -15.13 -17.10 -19.20
N ASN A 96 -14.44 -18.10 -18.66
CA ASN A 96 -14.82 -19.51 -18.84
C ASN A 96 -16.20 -19.81 -18.23
N ILE A 97 -16.51 -19.26 -17.05
CA ILE A 97 -17.83 -19.44 -16.43
C ILE A 97 -18.91 -18.75 -17.26
N ARG A 98 -18.69 -17.54 -17.78
CA ARG A 98 -19.66 -16.87 -18.67
C ARG A 98 -19.95 -17.69 -19.92
N ALA A 99 -18.90 -18.18 -20.58
CA ALA A 99 -19.05 -19.04 -21.76
C ALA A 99 -19.80 -20.34 -21.43
N LYS A 100 -19.45 -21.02 -20.34
CA LYS A 100 -20.11 -22.26 -19.89
C LYS A 100 -21.54 -22.02 -19.39
N GLN A 101 -21.86 -20.87 -18.79
CA GLN A 101 -23.24 -20.52 -18.39
C GLN A 101 -24.17 -20.34 -19.60
N ALA A 102 -23.68 -19.67 -20.65
CA ALA A 102 -24.40 -19.56 -21.91
C ALA A 102 -24.66 -20.95 -22.52
N LEU A 103 -23.62 -21.81 -22.55
CA LEU A 103 -23.75 -23.19 -23.01
C LEU A 103 -24.75 -23.99 -22.16
N LEU A 104 -24.70 -23.87 -20.83
CA LEU A 104 -25.55 -24.62 -19.89
C LEU A 104 -27.04 -24.26 -20.07
N THR A 105 -27.34 -23.01 -20.41
CA THR A 105 -28.71 -22.59 -20.73
C THR A 105 -29.23 -23.32 -21.97
N ILE A 106 -28.40 -23.37 -23.02
CA ILE A 106 -28.69 -24.09 -24.27
C ILE A 106 -28.81 -25.61 -23.99
N THR A 107 -27.90 -26.19 -23.20
CA THR A 107 -27.90 -27.63 -22.94
C THR A 107 -29.08 -28.05 -22.05
N ASN A 108 -29.51 -27.21 -21.10
CA ASN A 108 -30.71 -27.47 -20.30
C ASN A 108 -31.98 -27.50 -21.16
N GLN A 109 -32.05 -26.64 -22.17
CA GLN A 109 -33.15 -26.64 -23.13
C GLN A 109 -33.11 -27.91 -24.00
N ALA A 110 -31.94 -28.26 -24.55
CA ALA A 110 -31.76 -29.48 -25.32
C ALA A 110 -32.08 -30.76 -24.51
N LEU A 111 -31.73 -30.79 -23.21
CA LEU A 111 -32.04 -31.93 -22.33
C LEU A 111 -33.55 -32.14 -22.16
N ARG A 112 -34.32 -31.05 -22.05
CA ARG A 112 -35.78 -31.10 -21.97
C ARG A 112 -36.39 -31.61 -23.28
N GLU A 113 -35.85 -31.19 -24.41
CA GLU A 113 -36.27 -31.65 -25.74
C GLU A 113 -35.95 -33.13 -25.96
N VAL A 114 -34.77 -33.60 -25.52
CA VAL A 114 -34.39 -35.01 -25.54
C VAL A 114 -35.29 -35.86 -24.65
N ASP A 115 -35.58 -35.43 -23.42
CA ASP A 115 -36.50 -36.12 -22.50
C ASP A 115 -37.93 -36.20 -23.08
N LEU A 116 -38.38 -35.15 -23.78
CA LEU A 116 -39.67 -35.13 -24.45
C LEU A 116 -39.68 -36.10 -25.65
N ALA A 117 -38.61 -36.11 -26.45
CA ALA A 117 -38.45 -37.02 -27.57
C ALA A 117 -38.38 -38.48 -27.12
N GLU A 118 -37.70 -38.79 -26.02
CA GLU A 118 -37.63 -40.14 -25.44
C GLU A 118 -39.02 -40.64 -25.03
N LYS A 119 -39.81 -39.78 -24.35
CA LYS A 119 -41.21 -40.07 -23.99
C LYS A 119 -42.12 -40.26 -25.21
N GLN A 120 -41.92 -39.46 -26.26
CA GLN A 120 -42.67 -39.59 -27.51
C GLN A 120 -42.33 -40.89 -28.24
N ILE A 121 -41.05 -41.30 -28.26
CA ILE A 121 -40.60 -42.58 -28.80
C ILE A 121 -41.21 -43.75 -28.01
N ASP A 122 -41.29 -43.64 -26.68
CA ASP A 122 -41.95 -44.66 -25.84
C ASP A 122 -43.44 -44.80 -26.14
N ALA A 123 -44.16 -43.68 -26.21
CA ALA A 123 -45.57 -43.67 -26.56
C ALA A 123 -45.79 -44.27 -27.95
N PHE A 124 -44.96 -43.89 -28.93
CA PHE A 124 -45.02 -44.41 -30.29
C PHE A 124 -44.71 -45.91 -30.37
N LYS A 125 -43.69 -46.39 -29.63
CA LYS A 125 -43.37 -47.82 -29.52
C LYS A 125 -44.54 -48.60 -28.91
N GLN A 126 -45.20 -48.03 -27.91
CA GLN A 126 -46.37 -48.63 -27.27
C GLN A 126 -47.58 -48.68 -28.21
N ASP A 127 -47.86 -47.61 -28.96
CA ASP A 127 -48.95 -47.58 -29.93
C ASP A 127 -48.70 -48.50 -31.14
N LEU A 128 -47.46 -48.60 -31.61
CA LEU A 128 -47.05 -49.60 -32.62
C LEU A 128 -47.28 -51.03 -32.11
N SER A 129 -46.91 -51.32 -30.85
CA SER A 129 -47.11 -52.64 -30.25
C SER A 129 -48.59 -53.04 -30.15
N LYS A 130 -49.49 -52.06 -30.07
CA LYS A 130 -50.96 -52.26 -30.01
C LYS A 130 -51.61 -52.40 -31.39
N ASN A 131 -51.04 -51.81 -32.45
CA ASN A 131 -51.66 -51.67 -33.78
C ASN A 131 -51.06 -52.57 -34.88
N LEU A 132 -50.54 -53.75 -34.53
CA LEU A 132 -49.77 -54.64 -35.41
C LEU A 132 -50.57 -55.38 -36.52
N PHE A 133 -51.32 -54.64 -37.34
CA PHE A 133 -51.86 -55.10 -38.63
C PHE A 133 -51.67 -54.02 -39.71
N GLY A 134 -50.45 -53.87 -40.22
CA GLY A 134 -50.15 -53.02 -41.38
C GLY A 134 -48.65 -52.82 -41.56
N LYS A 135 -48.15 -52.91 -42.81
CA LYS A 135 -46.71 -52.85 -43.17
C LYS A 135 -45.98 -51.70 -42.45
N THR A 136 -45.18 -52.03 -41.44
CA THR A 136 -44.39 -51.06 -40.67
C THR A 136 -43.08 -50.75 -41.39
N VAL A 137 -42.81 -49.47 -41.63
CA VAL A 137 -41.60 -48.97 -42.30
C VAL A 137 -40.40 -48.85 -41.34
N LEU A 138 -40.63 -48.86 -40.02
CA LEU A 138 -39.63 -48.70 -38.96
C LEU A 138 -39.68 -49.88 -37.97
N LYS A 139 -38.51 -50.46 -37.64
CA LYS A 139 -38.39 -51.60 -36.72
C LYS A 139 -38.18 -51.13 -35.27
N PRO A 140 -38.67 -51.87 -34.27
CA PRO A 140 -38.41 -51.58 -32.85
C PRO A 140 -36.92 -51.44 -32.50
N ASP A 141 -36.06 -52.22 -33.12
CA ASP A 141 -34.60 -52.17 -32.90
C ASP A 141 -33.99 -50.83 -33.34
N ASP A 142 -34.55 -50.18 -34.37
CA ASP A 142 -34.09 -48.86 -34.83
C ASP A 142 -34.47 -47.76 -33.83
N LEU A 143 -35.61 -47.89 -33.16
CA LEU A 143 -36.03 -46.99 -32.06
C LEU A 143 -35.11 -47.16 -30.84
N ASP A 144 -34.72 -48.40 -30.52
CA ASP A 144 -33.81 -48.66 -29.39
C ASP A 144 -32.39 -48.15 -29.68
N ARG A 145 -31.92 -48.22 -30.93
CA ARG A 145 -30.68 -47.55 -31.35
C ARG A 145 -30.77 -46.04 -31.19
N PHE A 146 -31.90 -45.43 -31.56
CA PHE A 146 -32.10 -43.99 -31.42
C PHE A 146 -32.10 -43.55 -29.95
N LYS A 147 -32.74 -44.32 -29.07
CA LYS A 147 -32.68 -44.09 -27.61
C LYS A 147 -31.28 -44.16 -27.05
N ASN A 148 -30.45 -45.10 -27.50
CA ASN A 148 -29.06 -45.20 -27.05
C ASN A 148 -28.24 -43.95 -27.42
N VAL A 149 -28.50 -43.35 -28.58
CA VAL A 149 -27.90 -42.07 -28.98
C VAL A 149 -28.36 -40.94 -28.06
N LEU A 150 -29.66 -40.84 -27.77
CA LEU A 150 -30.22 -39.85 -26.84
C LEU A 150 -29.65 -39.99 -25.41
N ALA A 151 -29.52 -41.22 -24.90
CA ALA A 151 -28.93 -41.51 -23.60
C ALA A 151 -27.45 -41.08 -23.53
N THR A 152 -26.71 -41.26 -24.62
CA THR A 152 -25.30 -40.81 -24.71
C THR A 152 -25.21 -39.28 -24.70
N MET A 153 -26.08 -38.59 -25.44
CA MET A 153 -26.16 -37.12 -25.43
C MET A 153 -26.55 -36.57 -24.05
N LYS A 154 -27.48 -37.23 -23.35
CA LYS A 154 -27.88 -36.90 -21.97
C LYS A 154 -26.72 -37.04 -20.99
N LYS A 155 -25.93 -38.11 -21.09
CA LYS A 155 -24.73 -38.33 -20.28
C LYS A 155 -23.69 -37.22 -20.48
N ALA A 156 -23.38 -36.87 -21.74
CA ALA A 156 -22.44 -35.79 -22.05
C ALA A 156 -22.90 -34.43 -21.48
N THR A 157 -24.22 -34.17 -21.54
CA THR A 157 -24.82 -32.94 -20.99
C THR A 157 -24.69 -32.86 -19.47
N LEU A 158 -24.96 -33.97 -18.76
CA LEU A 158 -24.81 -34.03 -17.30
C LEU A 158 -23.35 -33.84 -16.86
N GLN A 159 -22.40 -34.36 -17.63
CA GLN A 159 -20.97 -34.18 -17.35
C GLN A 159 -20.54 -32.71 -17.48
N SER A 160 -21.02 -32.00 -18.52
CA SER A 160 -20.81 -30.56 -18.67
C SER A 160 -21.39 -29.74 -17.49
N GLN A 161 -22.56 -30.14 -16.96
CA GLN A 161 -23.12 -29.51 -15.76
C GLN A 161 -22.24 -29.73 -14.52
N HIS A 162 -21.65 -30.92 -14.36
CA HIS A 162 -20.75 -31.24 -13.25
C HIS A 162 -19.50 -30.36 -13.27
N GLU A 163 -18.81 -30.29 -14.40
CA GLU A 163 -17.63 -29.42 -14.59
C GLU A 163 -17.96 -27.95 -14.29
N THR A 164 -19.15 -27.49 -14.66
CA THR A 164 -19.59 -26.12 -14.39
C THR A 164 -19.81 -25.88 -12.89
N ARG A 165 -20.24 -26.88 -12.13
CA ARG A 165 -20.37 -26.79 -10.65
C ARG A 165 -19.00 -26.75 -9.98
N GLU A 166 -18.07 -27.59 -10.41
CA GLU A 166 -16.69 -27.60 -9.89
C GLU A 166 -16.01 -26.24 -10.12
N LEU A 167 -16.13 -25.67 -11.32
CA LEU A 167 -15.60 -24.34 -11.63
C LEU A 167 -16.19 -23.24 -10.75
N LYS A 168 -17.50 -23.29 -10.46
CA LYS A 168 -18.14 -22.36 -9.51
C LYS A 168 -17.55 -22.48 -8.10
N GLN A 169 -17.22 -23.69 -7.67
CA GLN A 169 -16.58 -23.92 -6.38
C GLN A 169 -15.16 -23.34 -6.36
N THR A 170 -14.36 -23.58 -7.40
CA THR A 170 -13.02 -22.99 -7.55
C THR A 170 -13.06 -21.47 -7.57
N LEU A 171 -14.04 -20.86 -8.24
CA LEU A 171 -14.25 -19.40 -8.21
C LEU A 171 -14.50 -18.89 -6.78
N GLY A 172 -15.31 -19.61 -6.00
CA GLY A 172 -15.55 -19.28 -4.60
C GLY A 172 -14.26 -19.28 -3.78
N GLN A 173 -13.41 -20.29 -3.99
CA GLN A 173 -12.11 -20.41 -3.31
C GLN A 173 -11.14 -19.28 -3.70
N VAL A 174 -11.01 -18.98 -5.00
CA VAL A 174 -10.13 -17.89 -5.48
C VAL A 174 -10.61 -16.53 -4.97
N LYS A 175 -11.93 -16.29 -4.92
CA LYS A 175 -12.50 -15.06 -4.33
C LYS A 175 -12.19 -14.93 -2.85
N ALA A 176 -12.28 -16.03 -2.08
CA ALA A 176 -11.92 -16.03 -0.67
C ALA A 176 -10.43 -15.71 -0.48
N GLN A 177 -9.54 -16.36 -1.23
CA GLN A 177 -8.09 -16.09 -1.19
C GLN A 177 -7.76 -14.65 -1.55
N LEU A 178 -8.43 -14.06 -2.54
CA LEU A 178 -8.23 -12.66 -2.91
C LEU A 178 -8.65 -11.71 -1.77
N ALA A 179 -9.77 -12.00 -1.11
CA ALA A 179 -10.24 -11.23 0.05
C ALA A 179 -9.25 -11.32 1.22
N ASP A 180 -8.70 -12.51 1.50
CA ASP A 180 -7.71 -12.72 2.54
C ASP A 180 -6.42 -11.93 2.27
N VAL A 181 -5.88 -12.02 1.05
CA VAL A 181 -4.69 -11.24 0.64
C VAL A 181 -4.94 -9.74 0.76
N GLN A 182 -6.13 -9.27 0.39
CA GLN A 182 -6.49 -7.86 0.52
C GLN A 182 -6.59 -7.42 2.00
N ALA A 183 -7.11 -8.27 2.88
CA ALA A 183 -7.16 -8.01 4.31
C ALA A 183 -5.75 -7.96 4.93
N ASP A 184 -4.88 -8.92 4.57
CA ASP A 184 -3.49 -8.96 5.00
C ASP A 184 -2.73 -7.70 4.60
N TYR A 185 -2.95 -7.20 3.39
CA TYR A 185 -2.36 -5.93 2.94
C TYR A 185 -2.76 -4.75 3.83
N GLN A 186 -4.05 -4.62 4.17
CA GLN A 186 -4.51 -3.53 5.04
C GLN A 186 -3.95 -3.66 6.46
N ASN A 187 -3.98 -4.87 7.03
CA ASN A 187 -3.42 -5.14 8.35
C ASN A 187 -1.92 -4.81 8.42
N LEU A 188 -1.17 -5.19 7.40
CA LEU A 188 0.27 -4.93 7.34
C LEU A 188 0.57 -3.42 7.23
N LYS A 189 -0.25 -2.69 6.45
CA LYS A 189 -0.17 -1.23 6.34
C LYS A 189 -0.42 -0.54 7.69
N GLU A 190 -1.48 -0.93 8.40
CA GLU A 190 -1.81 -0.37 9.71
C GLU A 190 -0.74 -0.69 10.76
N THR A 191 -0.27 -1.94 10.80
CA THR A 191 0.78 -2.39 11.71
C THR A 191 2.07 -1.61 11.51
N HIS A 192 2.46 -1.39 10.25
CA HIS A 192 3.65 -0.60 9.92
C HIS A 192 3.52 0.86 10.39
N GLN A 193 2.36 1.49 10.19
CA GLN A 193 2.11 2.85 10.69
C GLN A 193 2.19 2.92 12.22
N ALA A 194 1.61 1.95 12.92
CA ALA A 194 1.67 1.86 14.37
C ALA A 194 3.10 1.65 14.89
N LEU A 195 3.90 0.84 14.18
CA LEU A 195 5.30 0.59 14.53
C LEU A 195 6.15 1.85 14.34
N GLN A 196 5.97 2.57 13.23
CA GLN A 196 6.65 3.84 13.01
C GLN A 196 6.31 4.87 14.10
N LYS A 197 5.04 4.94 14.52
CA LYS A 197 4.61 5.84 15.60
C LYS A 197 5.32 5.48 16.91
N ARG A 198 5.30 4.19 17.30
CA ARG A 198 5.99 3.70 18.50
C ARG A 198 7.49 3.98 18.47
N GLN A 199 8.14 3.82 17.32
CA GLN A 199 9.56 4.12 17.18
C GLN A 199 9.87 5.62 17.37
N ARG A 200 8.99 6.51 16.90
CA ARG A 200 9.12 7.96 17.12
C ARG A 200 8.95 8.31 18.60
N GLU A 201 7.92 7.76 19.26
CA GLU A 201 7.66 7.94 20.69
C GLU A 201 8.84 7.43 21.54
N GLN A 202 9.38 6.25 21.22
CA GLN A 202 10.55 5.70 21.92
C GLN A 202 11.79 6.58 21.75
N ARG A 203 12.01 7.14 20.56
CA ARG A 203 13.13 8.07 20.30
C ARG A 203 12.97 9.40 21.04
N GLN A 204 11.74 9.90 21.14
CA GLN A 204 11.44 11.09 21.96
C GLN A 204 11.74 10.83 23.43
N LEU A 205 11.35 9.66 23.95
CA LEU A 205 11.63 9.27 25.33
C LEU A 205 13.15 9.13 25.59
N ASP A 206 13.90 8.49 24.68
CA ASP A 206 15.38 8.38 24.80
C ASP A 206 16.04 9.77 24.91
N TYR A 207 15.62 10.72 24.08
CA TYR A 207 16.14 12.09 24.10
C TYR A 207 15.77 12.81 25.41
N ALA A 208 14.53 12.67 25.87
CA ALA A 208 14.08 13.24 27.14
C ALA A 208 14.83 12.64 28.34
N MET A 209 15.10 11.33 28.34
CA MET A 209 15.89 10.67 29.37
C MET A 209 17.34 11.16 29.38
N ARG A 210 17.97 11.32 28.21
CA ARG A 210 19.33 11.89 28.09
C ARG A 210 19.38 13.33 28.60
N ASP A 211 18.38 14.13 28.28
CA ASP A 211 18.25 15.50 28.78
C ASP A 211 18.11 15.54 30.30
N MET A 212 17.22 14.72 30.86
CA MET A 212 17.00 14.60 32.30
C MET A 212 18.29 14.20 33.03
N LEU A 213 18.96 13.13 32.58
CA LEU A 213 20.20 12.66 33.21
C LEU A 213 21.33 13.70 33.21
N LYS A 214 21.30 14.65 32.27
CA LYS A 214 22.31 15.71 32.17
C LYS A 214 21.98 16.91 33.07
N ASN A 215 20.70 17.24 33.23
CA ASN A 215 20.29 18.52 33.80
C ASN A 215 19.58 18.40 35.15
N ASP A 216 18.91 17.28 35.42
CA ASP A 216 18.03 17.13 36.58
C ASP A 216 18.16 15.71 37.17
N TYR A 217 19.00 15.57 38.20
CA TYR A 217 19.25 14.29 38.88
C TYR A 217 18.15 13.96 39.91
N GLY A 218 17.79 12.68 40.03
CA GLY A 218 16.89 12.20 41.09
C GLY A 218 15.39 12.29 40.81
N ILE A 219 14.99 12.51 39.56
CA ILE A 219 13.58 12.48 39.14
C ILE A 219 13.14 11.03 38.91
N ASP A 220 12.06 10.61 39.57
CA ASP A 220 11.50 9.26 39.53
C ASP A 220 10.31 9.11 38.57
N LYS A 221 9.63 10.22 38.23
CA LYS A 221 8.50 10.27 37.29
C LYS A 221 8.53 11.52 36.40
N LEU A 222 8.27 11.33 35.12
CA LEU A 222 8.12 12.40 34.13
C LEU A 222 6.67 12.44 33.61
N SER A 223 6.08 13.62 33.57
CA SER A 223 4.81 13.84 32.87
C SER A 223 5.02 13.79 31.35
N LEU A 224 3.95 13.55 30.58
CA LEU A 224 4.02 13.60 29.11
C LEU A 224 4.49 14.98 28.63
N THR A 225 4.00 16.05 29.26
CA THR A 225 4.40 17.43 28.99
C THR A 225 5.90 17.64 29.22
N ASP A 226 6.47 17.07 30.29
CA ASP A 226 7.90 17.16 30.55
C ASP A 226 8.72 16.38 29.51
N VAL A 227 8.27 15.19 29.08
CA VAL A 227 8.94 14.41 28.02
C VAL A 227 8.99 15.21 26.72
N GLU A 228 7.88 15.82 26.32
CA GLU A 228 7.81 16.63 25.10
C GLU A 228 8.69 17.88 25.18
N ALA A 229 8.68 18.58 26.31
CA ALA A 229 9.50 19.77 26.53
C ALA A 229 10.99 19.43 26.56
N ARG A 230 11.39 18.37 27.28
CA ARG A 230 12.78 17.87 27.31
C ARG A 230 13.27 17.42 25.95
N TYR A 231 12.41 16.79 25.15
CA TYR A 231 12.73 16.45 23.76
C TYR A 231 13.08 17.69 22.93
N VAL A 232 12.30 18.78 23.05
CA VAL A 232 12.58 20.05 22.36
C VAL A 232 13.87 20.67 22.88
N LEU A 233 14.08 20.74 24.19
CA LEU A 233 15.29 21.29 24.80
C LEU A 233 16.55 20.52 24.37
N TYR A 234 16.48 19.20 24.33
CA TYR A 234 17.57 18.35 23.82
C TYR A 234 17.93 18.73 22.39
N LYS A 235 16.93 18.92 21.52
CA LYS A 235 17.17 19.32 20.13
C LYS A 235 17.81 20.71 20.00
N LEU A 236 17.39 21.66 20.83
CA LEU A 236 18.00 22.98 20.87
C LEU A 236 19.46 22.93 21.30
N ASP A 237 19.78 22.13 22.33
CA ASP A 237 21.13 21.95 22.85
C ASP A 237 22.09 21.28 21.85
N HIS A 238 21.56 20.48 20.92
CA HIS A 238 22.32 19.76 19.90
C HIS A 238 22.21 20.39 18.50
N GLU A 239 21.71 21.62 18.42
CA GLU A 239 21.52 22.37 17.16
C GLU A 239 20.67 21.64 16.11
N GLU A 240 19.81 20.70 16.53
CA GLU A 240 18.85 19.98 15.67
C GLU A 240 17.62 20.87 15.36
N LEU A 241 17.86 22.10 14.89
CA LEU A 241 16.83 23.13 14.73
C LEU A 241 15.88 22.82 13.57
N THR A 242 14.59 23.05 13.78
CA THR A 242 13.59 22.97 12.70
C THR A 242 13.68 24.20 11.80
N LYS A 243 13.60 24.03 10.49
CA LYS A 243 13.44 25.12 9.51
C LYS A 243 11.97 25.43 9.20
N ASN A 244 11.06 24.55 9.63
CA ASN A 244 9.62 24.71 9.43
C ASN A 244 9.00 25.60 10.51
N LYS A 245 8.39 26.72 10.10
CA LYS A 245 7.75 27.69 10.99
C LYS A 245 6.66 27.08 11.86
N LYS A 246 5.78 26.23 11.31
CA LYS A 246 4.69 25.60 12.07
C LYS A 246 5.25 24.67 13.16
N LYS A 247 6.30 23.93 12.83
CA LYS A 247 6.99 23.05 13.80
C LYS A 247 7.70 23.85 14.89
N ALA A 248 8.34 24.98 14.54
CA ALA A 248 8.94 25.89 15.51
C ALA A 248 7.88 26.52 16.44
N GLN A 249 6.73 26.91 15.91
CA GLN A 249 5.59 27.39 16.71
C GLN A 249 5.04 26.31 17.64
N SER A 250 4.99 25.05 17.18
CA SER A 250 4.65 23.92 18.05
C SER A 250 5.65 23.75 19.19
N TRP A 251 6.96 23.86 18.92
CA TRP A 251 8.00 23.81 19.95
C TRP A 251 7.83 24.92 20.99
N LEU A 252 7.54 26.15 20.53
CA LEU A 252 7.31 27.29 21.43
C LEU A 252 6.11 27.03 22.35
N LYS A 253 5.01 26.50 21.79
CA LYS A 253 3.83 26.12 22.55
C LYS A 253 4.17 25.04 23.59
N THR A 254 4.84 23.96 23.20
CA THR A 254 5.25 22.88 24.12
C THR A 254 6.06 23.43 25.30
N LEU A 255 7.08 24.25 25.06
CA LEU A 255 7.90 24.81 26.14
C LEU A 255 7.13 25.78 27.03
N THR A 256 6.25 26.60 26.45
CA THR A 256 5.46 27.58 27.21
C THR A 256 4.38 26.87 28.05
N THR A 257 3.80 25.79 27.55
CA THR A 257 2.88 24.93 28.30
C THR A 257 3.59 24.26 29.48
N ALA A 258 4.78 23.68 29.27
CA ALA A 258 5.56 23.12 30.38
C ALA A 258 5.97 24.20 31.40
N ARG A 259 6.26 25.42 30.96
CA ARG A 259 6.63 26.53 31.84
C ARG A 259 5.50 27.02 32.74
N ALA A 260 4.26 26.88 32.28
CA ALA A 260 3.05 27.23 33.01
C ALA A 260 2.57 26.10 33.95
N ASP A 261 3.12 24.89 33.82
CA ASP A 261 2.79 23.75 34.67
C ASP A 261 3.53 23.86 36.02
N PRO A 262 2.82 24.02 37.16
CA PRO A 262 3.46 24.14 38.47
C PRO A 262 4.13 22.84 38.93
N ASP A 263 3.77 21.70 38.35
CA ASP A 263 4.30 20.39 38.72
C ASP A 263 5.49 19.94 37.86
N THR A 264 5.86 20.75 36.84
CA THR A 264 6.98 20.45 35.94
C THR A 264 8.26 20.15 36.71
N LYS A 265 8.98 19.10 36.28
CA LYS A 265 10.28 18.74 36.85
C LYS A 265 11.45 19.38 36.10
N ILE A 266 11.19 20.35 35.23
CA ILE A 266 12.21 21.06 34.47
C ILE A 266 12.47 22.41 35.15
N ALA A 267 13.75 22.75 35.37
CA ALA A 267 14.11 24.03 35.95
C ALA A 267 13.51 25.23 35.17
N PRO A 268 12.84 26.20 35.83
CA PRO A 268 12.23 27.35 35.16
C PRO A 268 13.19 28.12 34.25
N THR A 269 14.43 28.31 34.70
CA THR A 269 15.49 28.99 33.95
C THR A 269 15.87 28.27 32.65
N ARG A 270 15.80 26.92 32.64
CA ARG A 270 16.06 26.10 31.44
C ARG A 270 14.94 26.29 30.42
N LEU A 271 13.69 26.27 30.87
CA LEU A 271 12.52 26.51 30.02
C LEU A 271 12.53 27.93 29.44
N ASP A 272 12.81 28.93 30.27
CA ASP A 272 12.89 30.33 29.84
C ASP A 272 13.96 30.52 28.76
N ARG A 273 15.15 29.93 28.94
CA ARG A 273 16.21 29.93 27.91
C ARG A 273 15.78 29.24 26.62
N GLY A 274 15.16 28.06 26.71
CA GLY A 274 14.67 27.32 25.56
C GLY A 274 13.58 28.08 24.79
N ILE A 275 12.66 28.74 25.49
CA ILE A 275 11.61 29.58 24.89
C ILE A 275 12.24 30.72 24.08
N GLU A 276 13.23 31.42 24.62
CA GLU A 276 13.93 32.49 23.89
C GLU A 276 14.69 31.97 22.67
N GLN A 277 15.34 30.80 22.78
CA GLN A 277 15.98 30.14 21.63
C GLN A 277 14.97 29.81 20.51
N VAL A 278 13.78 29.31 20.85
CA VAL A 278 12.74 29.01 19.84
C VAL A 278 12.16 30.29 19.25
N LYS A 279 11.95 31.35 20.04
CA LYS A 279 11.51 32.66 19.50
C LYS A 279 12.53 33.23 18.51
N ALA A 280 13.81 33.19 18.86
CA ALA A 280 14.89 33.61 17.97
C ALA A 280 14.93 32.76 16.69
N LEU A 281 14.74 31.44 16.80
CA LEU A 281 14.64 30.53 15.66
C LEU A 281 13.46 30.90 14.74
N ILE A 282 12.27 31.15 15.29
CA ILE A 282 11.09 31.56 14.51
C ILE A 282 11.35 32.86 13.75
N ASN A 283 11.94 33.86 14.42
CA ASN A 283 12.29 35.13 13.78
C ASN A 283 13.28 34.93 12.64
N ARG A 284 14.32 34.12 12.85
CA ARG A 284 15.29 33.77 11.81
C ARG A 284 14.65 33.08 10.61
N ILE A 285 13.71 32.14 10.84
CA ILE A 285 12.96 31.49 9.76
C ILE A 285 12.14 32.53 8.96
N ILE A 286 11.49 33.48 9.65
CA ILE A 286 10.68 34.53 9.01
C ILE A 286 11.56 35.48 8.18
N GLU A 287 12.70 35.92 8.72
CA GLU A 287 13.66 36.79 8.03
C GLU A 287 14.21 36.12 6.77
N LEU A 288 14.69 34.88 6.89
CA LEU A 288 15.17 34.11 5.73
C LEU A 288 14.08 33.94 4.67
N THR A 289 12.82 33.77 5.08
CA THR A 289 11.71 33.69 4.13
C THR A 289 11.47 35.04 3.45
N ARG A 290 11.50 36.16 4.19
CA ARG A 290 11.32 37.52 3.62
C ARG A 290 12.43 37.88 2.63
N ASP A 291 13.67 37.56 2.93
CA ASP A 291 14.81 37.87 2.06
C ASP A 291 14.76 37.09 0.74
N ILE A 292 14.25 35.85 0.77
CA ILE A 292 14.02 35.05 -0.43
C ILE A 292 12.94 35.67 -1.34
N PHE A 293 11.93 36.34 -0.77
CA PHE A 293 10.84 36.96 -1.52
C PHE A 293 11.13 38.40 -1.99
N LYS A 294 12.20 39.05 -1.49
CA LYS A 294 12.56 40.41 -1.93
C LYS A 294 13.36 40.46 -3.25
N GLY A 295 13.90 39.34 -3.73
CA GLY A 295 14.73 39.30 -4.94
C GLY A 295 16.03 40.12 -4.80
N PRO A 296 17.04 39.92 -5.67
CA PRO A 296 18.19 40.81 -5.68
C PRO A 296 17.70 42.23 -6.01
N SER A 297 17.97 43.17 -5.11
CA SER A 297 17.80 44.59 -5.40
C SER A 297 18.74 44.92 -6.56
N LEU A 298 18.18 45.49 -7.63
CA LEU A 298 18.90 45.98 -8.82
C LEU A 298 20.11 46.85 -8.45
#